data_AF-A0A091GU79-F1
#
_entry.id   AF-A0A091GU79-F1
#
_cell.length_a   1.000
_cell.length_b   1.000
_cell.length_c   1.000
_cell.angle_alpha   90.00
_cell.angle_beta   90.00
_cell.angle_gamma   90.00
#
_symmetry.space_group_name_H-M   'P 1'
#
loop_
_entity.id
_entity.type
_entity.pdbx_description
1 polymer ?
#
loop_
_entity_poly.entity_id
_entity_poly.type
_entity_poly.pdbx_seq_one_letter_code
_entity_poly.pdbx_strand_id
1 'polypeptide(L)' 'VRQAPGGQLQFLGWIYPFGNNTGYAPLFKGRVTITADKDKNKVSLQLCDLTASDTATYFCAR' A
#
# COMPACT_ATOMS: atom_id res chain seq x y z
N VAL A 1 -2.94 3.95 -1.69
CA VAL A 1 -4.23 3.54 -2.33
C VAL A 1 -3.96 3.04 -3.75
N ARG A 2 -4.89 2.32 -4.38
CA ARG A 2 -4.78 1.96 -5.80
C ARG A 2 -6.08 2.26 -6.52
N GLN A 3 -5.98 2.52 -7.81
CA GLN A 3 -7.12 2.70 -8.71
C GLN A 3 -7.11 1.58 -9.74
N ALA A 4 -8.12 0.71 -9.70
CA ALA A 4 -8.29 -0.34 -10.71
C ALA A 4 -8.64 0.27 -12.09
N PRO A 5 -8.51 -0.46 -13.21
CA PRO A 5 -8.79 0.05 -14.55
C PRO A 5 -10.23 0.59 -14.73
N GLY A 6 -11.18 0.13 -13.92
CA GLY A 6 -12.55 0.65 -13.86
C GLY A 6 -12.73 1.94 -13.04
N GLY A 7 -11.63 2.59 -12.62
CA GLY A 7 -11.65 3.85 -11.87
C GLY A 7 -11.93 3.72 -10.37
N GLN A 8 -12.29 2.54 -9.88
CA GLN A 8 -12.55 2.33 -8.45
C GLN A 8 -11.29 2.45 -7.62
N LEU A 9 -11.35 3.33 -6.62
CA LEU A 9 -10.31 3.51 -5.61
C LEU A 9 -10.44 2.44 -4.53
N GLN A 10 -9.33 1.77 -4.25
CA GLN A 10 -9.22 0.74 -3.22
C GLN A 10 -8.14 1.14 -2.21
N PHE A 11 -8.50 1.09 -0.94
CA PHE A 11 -7.57 1.31 0.15
C PHE A 11 -6.70 0.06 0.35
N LEU A 12 -5.37 0.22 0.38
CA LEU A 12 -4.44 -0.89 0.65
C LEU A 12 -4.03 -0.95 2.11
N GLY A 13 -3.74 0.21 2.67
CA GLY A 13 -3.18 0.34 4.00
C GLY A 13 -2.59 1.72 4.25
N TRP A 14 -2.09 1.88 5.46
CA TRP A 14 -1.44 3.08 5.95
C TRP A 14 -0.28 2.70 6.87
N ILE A 15 0.67 3.62 7.00
CA ILE A 15 1.74 3.52 7.97
C ILE A 15 1.77 4.82 8.77
N TYR A 16 1.89 4.71 10.09
CA TYR A 16 2.21 5.83 10.95
C TYR A 16 3.69 5.73 11.32
N PRO A 17 4.57 6.52 10.67
CA PRO A 17 6.01 6.34 10.78
C PRO A 17 6.49 6.48 12.23
N PHE A 18 5.99 7.47 12.97
CA PHE A 18 6.46 7.76 14.33
C PHE A 18 6.23 6.61 15.31
N GLY A 19 5.09 5.93 15.22
CA GLY A 19 4.74 4.79 16.08
C GLY A 19 5.02 3.41 15.48
N ASN A 20 5.62 3.34 14.28
CA ASN A 20 5.86 2.10 13.53
C ASN A 20 4.62 1.20 13.37
N ASN A 21 3.44 1.82 13.37
CA ASN A 21 2.17 1.10 13.27
C ASN A 21 1.73 1.04 11.81
N THR A 22 1.22 -0.11 11.38
CA THR A 22 0.72 -0.32 10.02
C THR A 22 -0.68 -0.92 10.06
N GLY A 23 -1.54 -0.42 9.20
CA GLY A 23 -2.86 -1.00 8.97
C GLY A 23 -2.98 -1.42 7.52
N TYR A 24 -3.63 -2.55 7.28
CA TYR A 24 -3.87 -3.11 5.95
C TYR A 24 -5.36 -3.34 5.77
N ALA A 25 -5.88 -3.09 4.57
CA ALA A 25 -7.24 -3.49 4.27
C ALA A 25 -7.32 -5.03 4.16
N PRO A 26 -8.43 -5.66 4.59
CA PRO A 26 -8.54 -7.12 4.64
C PRO A 26 -8.19 -7.83 3.31
N LEU A 27 -8.57 -7.24 2.18
CA LEU A 27 -8.30 -7.78 0.83
C LEU A 27 -6.81 -7.88 0.46
N PHE A 28 -5.96 -7.09 1.13
CA PHE A 28 -4.53 -6.98 0.84
C PHE A 28 -3.66 -7.49 1.99
N LYS A 29 -4.27 -7.91 3.11
CA LYS A 29 -3.55 -8.41 4.27
C LYS A 29 -2.75 -9.66 3.87
N GLY A 30 -1.46 -9.68 4.25
CA GLY A 30 -0.54 -10.78 3.92
C GLY A 30 0.08 -10.69 2.53
N ARG A 31 -0.43 -9.83 1.62
CA ARG A 31 0.16 -9.61 0.29
C ARG A 31 0.84 -8.26 0.13
N VAL A 32 0.52 -7.32 1.03
CA VAL A 32 1.06 -5.96 1.04
C VAL A 32 1.88 -5.74 2.29
N THR A 33 3.08 -5.21 2.11
CA THR A 33 3.95 -4.71 3.18
C THR A 33 4.26 -3.24 2.91
N ILE A 34 3.97 -2.38 3.88
CA ILE A 34 4.29 -0.95 3.81
C ILE A 34 5.36 -0.65 4.85
N THR A 35 6.45 0.00 4.42
CA THR A 35 7.55 0.40 5.30
C THR A 35 7.84 1.89 5.13
N ALA A 36 8.37 2.52 6.19
CA ALA A 36 8.76 3.92 6.18
C ALA A 36 10.20 4.05 6.67
N ASP A 37 11.04 4.69 5.87
CA ASP A 37 12.37 5.14 6.24
C ASP A 37 12.26 6.63 6.60
N LYS A 38 12.34 6.91 7.91
CA LYS A 38 12.14 8.26 8.47
C LYS A 38 13.30 9.17 8.11
N ASP A 39 14.52 8.62 8.13
CA ASP A 39 15.75 9.37 7.88
C ASP A 39 15.81 9.83 6.42
N LYS A 40 15.28 9.01 5.50
CA LYS A 40 15.20 9.34 4.08
C LYS A 40 13.86 9.94 3.65
N ASN A 41 12.93 10.16 4.57
CA ASN A 41 11.55 10.61 4.29
C ASN A 41 10.91 9.82 3.13
N LYS A 42 11.10 8.49 3.14
CA LYS A 42 10.69 7.60 2.05
C LYS A 42 9.71 6.54 2.56
N VAL A 43 8.65 6.32 1.80
CA VAL A 43 7.74 5.18 2.02
C VAL A 43 7.94 4.18 0.90
N SER A 44 7.96 2.91 1.26
CA SER A 44 8.08 1.78 0.34
C SER A 44 6.86 0.88 0.45
N LEU A 45 6.35 0.47 -0.71
CA LEU A 45 5.27 -0.50 -0.85
C LEU A 45 5.84 -1.74 -1.51
N GLN A 46 5.72 -2.88 -0.85
CA GLN A 46 6.05 -4.19 -1.41
C GLN A 46 4.76 -5.00 -1.56
N LEU A 47 4.61 -5.61 -2.73
CA LEU A 47 3.53 -6.52 -3.09
C LEU A 47 4.12 -7.89 -3.38
N CYS A 48 3.53 -8.96 -2.85
CA CYS A 48 3.87 -10.33 -3.21
C CYS A 48 2.68 -11.03 -3.89
N ASP A 49 2.97 -12.13 -4.59
CA ASP A 49 1.99 -12.96 -5.31
C ASP A 49 1.08 -12.15 -6.25
N LEU A 50 1.71 -11.31 -7.08
CA LEU A 50 1.00 -10.45 -8.03
C LEU A 50 0.23 -11.26 -9.07
N THR A 51 -1.03 -10.90 -9.26
CA THR A 51 -1.92 -11.48 -10.27
C THR A 51 -2.40 -10.42 -11.26
N ALA A 52 -3.05 -10.83 -12.36
CA ALA A 52 -3.65 -9.89 -13.31
C ALA A 52 -4.65 -8.92 -12.64
N SER A 53 -5.35 -9.37 -11.59
CA SER A 53 -6.28 -8.56 -10.78
C SER A 53 -5.59 -7.47 -9.96
N ASP A 54 -4.26 -7.47 -9.87
CA ASP A 54 -3.48 -6.45 -9.18
C ASP A 54 -3.03 -5.30 -10.10
N THR A 55 -3.35 -5.38 -11.39
CA THR A 55 -3.12 -4.29 -12.36
C THR A 55 -3.94 -3.07 -11.95
N ALA A 56 -3.25 -2.00 -11.55
CA ALA A 56 -3.85 -0.77 -11.06
C ALA A 56 -2.81 0.36 -11.07
N THR A 57 -3.26 1.60 -10.99
CA THR A 57 -2.38 2.73 -10.66
C THR A 57 -2.25 2.83 -9.15
N TYR A 58 -1.03 2.82 -8.63
CA TYR A 58 -0.75 2.88 -7.20
C TYR A 58 -0.33 4.28 -6.79
N PHE A 59 -0.96 4.80 -5.73
CA PHE A 59 -0.71 6.14 -5.22
C PHE A 59 -0.24 6.10 -3.77
N CYS A 60 0.83 6.84 -3.51
CA CYS A 60 1.21 7.25 -2.17
C CYS A 60 0.49 8.57 -1.84
N ALA A 61 -0.15 8.63 -0.68
CA ALA A 61 -0.80 9.83 -0.16
C ALA A 61 -0.23 10.12 1.24
N ARG A 62 -0.10 11.40 1.58
CA ARG A 62 0.40 11.90 2.86
C ARG A 62 -0.63 12.86 3.44
#